data_AF-A0A7K1BCA9-F1
#
_entry.id   AF-A0A7K1BCA9-F1
#
_cell.length_a   1.000
_cell.length_b   1.000
_cell.length_c   1.000
_cell.angle_alpha   90.00
_cell.angle_beta   90.00
_cell.angle_gamma   90.00
#
_symmetry.space_group_name_H-M   'P 1'
#
loop_
_entity.id
_entity.type
_entity.pdbx_description
1 polymer ?
#
loop_
_entity_poly.entity_id
_entity_poly.type
_entity_poly.pdbx_seq_one_letter_code
_entity_poly.pdbx_strand_id
1 'polypeptide(L)'
;MHGSTFLTTAEFVVLAVQVVLTLLAIVLFAELPPSERHLARFASTYELRLTDANRPVLAHAIRWSRAWRLGGAVAAVLAHQLVQAATGRASGVGIIWLACGYALGATVGEAVRRHDRTDERPRASMHRRRARDHVRPWVTWWTAAMCALAALATLRFWQLGRSGTDAASTNGWTPSPALAALLVGLVLIAVAIQLAVATWTARRPVALSAPDVDAAQHAVRSAAIVSLAGCALMSASLATSWTMIRV
;
A
#
# COMPACT_ATOMS: atom_id res chain seq x y z
N MET A 1 -42.42 -7.65 3.59
CA MET A 1 -41.96 -7.34 4.97
C MET A 1 -40.45 -7.27 4.97
N HIS A 2 -39.89 -6.05 4.99
CA HIS A 2 -38.45 -5.81 5.09
C HIS A 2 -38.07 -5.81 6.57
N GLY A 3 -37.46 -6.90 7.04
CA GLY A 3 -36.83 -6.94 8.35
C GLY A 3 -35.60 -6.07 8.32
N SER A 4 -35.68 -4.88 8.90
CA SER A 4 -34.52 -4.04 9.18
C SER A 4 -33.63 -4.76 10.18
N THR A 5 -32.53 -5.33 9.73
CA THR A 5 -31.42 -5.79 10.57
C THR A 5 -30.72 -4.57 11.15
N PHE A 6 -31.28 -3.99 12.20
CA PHE A 6 -30.55 -3.10 13.08
C PHE A 6 -29.60 -3.95 13.93
N LEU A 7 -28.32 -3.59 13.97
CA LEU A 7 -27.35 -4.15 14.91
C LEU A 7 -27.95 -4.06 16.31
N THR A 8 -27.93 -5.17 17.05
CA THR A 8 -28.29 -5.16 18.46
C THR A 8 -27.34 -4.24 19.22
N THR A 9 -27.77 -3.65 20.33
CA THR A 9 -26.95 -2.73 21.14
C THR A 9 -25.60 -3.34 21.53
N ALA A 10 -25.56 -4.66 21.73
CA ALA A 10 -24.33 -5.41 22.01
C ALA A 10 -23.36 -5.45 20.82
N GLU A 11 -23.84 -5.68 19.60
CA GLU A 11 -22.99 -5.69 18.39
C GLU A 11 -22.42 -4.29 18.11
N PHE A 12 -23.20 -3.24 18.39
CA PHE A 12 -22.72 -1.86 18.27
C PHE A 12 -21.62 -1.55 19.29
N VAL A 13 -21.76 -2.00 20.54
CA VAL A 13 -20.73 -1.81 21.58
C VAL A 13 -19.46 -2.58 21.24
N VAL A 14 -19.56 -3.81 20.76
CA VAL A 14 -18.40 -4.62 20.33
C VAL A 14 -17.68 -3.94 19.17
N LEU A 15 -18.43 -3.47 18.17
CA LEU A 15 -17.87 -2.73 17.05
C LEU A 15 -17.16 -1.46 17.52
N ALA A 16 -17.80 -0.66 18.39
CA ALA A 16 -17.24 0.57 18.93
C ALA A 16 -15.95 0.31 19.73
N VAL A 17 -15.92 -0.72 20.58
CA VAL A 17 -14.72 -1.12 21.32
C VAL A 17 -13.60 -1.54 20.37
N GLN A 18 -13.91 -2.31 19.32
CA GLN A 18 -12.92 -2.73 18.34
C GLN A 18 -12.37 -1.55 17.53
N VAL A 19 -13.23 -0.58 17.15
CA VAL A 19 -12.79 0.67 16.52
C VAL A 19 -11.84 1.44 17.44
N VAL A 20 -12.21 1.62 18.72
CA VAL A 20 -11.40 2.34 19.71
C VAL A 20 -10.06 1.65 19.93
N LEU A 21 -10.04 0.34 20.14
CA LEU A 21 -8.79 -0.43 20.32
C LEU A 21 -7.90 -0.37 19.08
N THR A 22 -8.49 -0.39 17.88
CA THR A 22 -7.73 -0.31 16.63
C THR A 22 -7.14 1.08 16.43
N LEU A 23 -7.91 2.15 16.69
CA LEU A 23 -7.42 3.53 16.67
C LEU A 23 -6.31 3.74 17.72
N LEU A 24 -6.49 3.21 18.92
CA LEU A 24 -5.49 3.27 19.99
C LEU A 24 -4.20 2.54 19.57
N ALA A 25 -4.32 1.36 18.96
CA ALA A 25 -3.18 0.62 18.43
C ALA A 25 -2.47 1.38 17.31
N ILE A 26 -3.18 2.10 16.42
CA ILE A 26 -2.54 2.99 15.44
C ILE A 26 -1.77 4.08 16.15
N VAL A 27 -2.40 4.84 17.05
CA VAL A 27 -1.75 5.96 17.72
C VAL A 27 -0.50 5.47 18.47
N LEU A 28 -0.62 4.36 19.21
CA LEU A 28 0.51 3.74 19.90
C LEU A 28 1.60 3.29 18.90
N PHE A 29 1.29 2.49 17.89
CA PHE A 29 2.32 1.96 16.98
C PHE A 29 2.88 2.99 15.98
N ALA A 30 2.10 4.00 15.63
CA ALA A 30 2.45 5.06 14.70
C ALA A 30 3.23 6.19 15.36
N GLU A 31 2.98 6.51 16.63
CA GLU A 31 3.69 7.59 17.32
C GLU A 31 4.95 7.13 18.05
N LEU A 32 5.03 5.85 18.40
CA LEU A 32 6.22 5.31 19.06
C LEU A 32 7.46 5.51 18.16
N PRO A 33 8.51 6.19 18.67
CA PRO A 33 9.75 6.32 17.93
C PRO A 33 10.33 4.93 17.63
N PRO A 34 10.94 4.72 16.46
CA PRO A 34 11.56 3.45 16.15
C PRO A 34 12.67 3.15 17.16
N SER A 35 12.63 1.97 17.75
CA SER A 35 13.68 1.47 18.64
C SER A 35 15.05 1.55 17.96
N GLU A 36 16.12 1.77 18.73
CA GLU A 36 17.51 1.76 18.22
C GLU A 36 17.83 0.52 17.37
N ARG A 37 17.33 -0.66 17.77
CA ARG A 37 17.49 -1.90 16.99
C ARG A 37 16.88 -1.83 15.58
N HIS A 38 15.75 -1.15 15.43
CA HIS A 38 15.11 -0.95 14.12
C HIS A 38 15.89 0.04 13.27
N LEU A 39 16.38 1.13 13.86
CA LEU A 39 17.22 2.10 13.16
C LEU A 39 18.53 1.46 12.71
N ALA A 40 19.19 0.70 13.59
CA ALA A 40 20.42 -0.04 13.26
C ALA A 40 20.18 -1.07 12.16
N ARG A 41 19.07 -1.81 12.21
CA ARG A 41 18.72 -2.77 11.15
C ARG A 41 18.49 -2.05 9.81
N PHE A 42 17.70 -0.98 9.80
CA PHE A 42 17.49 -0.18 8.60
C PHE A 42 18.81 0.35 8.03
N ALA A 43 19.65 0.92 8.89
CA ALA A 43 20.96 1.44 8.51
C ALA A 43 21.84 0.32 7.92
N SER A 44 21.87 -0.87 8.53
CA SER A 44 22.60 -2.01 8.00
C SER A 44 22.10 -2.49 6.64
N THR A 45 20.78 -2.51 6.40
CA THR A 45 20.18 -2.91 5.10
C THR A 45 20.58 -1.99 3.96
N TYR A 46 20.85 -0.70 4.26
CA TYR A 46 21.24 0.30 3.27
C TYR A 46 22.72 0.72 3.41
N GLU A 47 23.53 -0.07 4.12
CA GLU A 47 24.97 0.17 4.34
C GLU A 47 25.30 1.58 4.85
N LEU A 48 24.43 2.10 5.71
CA LEU A 48 24.49 3.46 6.23
C LEU A 48 25.08 3.47 7.64
N ARG A 49 26.02 4.38 7.91
CA ARG A 49 26.49 4.65 9.27
C ARG A 49 25.49 5.55 10.00
N LEU A 50 25.00 5.11 11.15
CA LEU A 50 24.17 5.97 12.02
C LEU A 50 25.04 7.06 12.65
N THR A 51 24.61 8.30 12.49
CA THR A 51 25.20 9.49 13.11
C THR A 51 24.11 10.33 13.75
N ASP A 52 24.48 11.22 14.67
CA ASP A 52 23.50 12.09 15.35
C ASP A 52 22.75 13.01 14.37
N ALA A 53 23.38 13.33 13.23
CA ALA A 53 22.77 14.13 12.17
C ALA A 53 21.69 13.37 11.37
N ASN A 54 21.89 12.07 11.09
CA ASN A 54 20.99 11.31 10.22
C ASN A 54 19.93 10.48 10.96
N ARG A 55 20.18 10.15 12.25
CA ARG A 55 19.24 9.45 13.12
C ARG A 55 17.84 10.09 13.15
N PRO A 56 17.67 11.42 13.36
CA PRO A 56 16.33 12.02 13.40
C PRO A 56 15.60 11.95 12.05
N VAL A 57 16.33 12.03 10.93
CA VAL A 57 15.77 11.93 9.57
C VAL A 57 15.20 10.54 9.33
N LEU A 58 15.98 9.50 9.65
CA LEU A 58 15.54 8.10 9.53
C LEU A 58 14.37 7.80 10.47
N ALA A 59 14.44 8.26 11.72
CA ALA A 59 13.40 8.02 12.71
C ALA A 59 12.07 8.65 12.27
N HIS A 60 12.11 9.90 11.79
CA HIS A 60 10.93 10.57 11.26
C HIS A 60 10.36 9.85 10.04
N ALA A 61 11.20 9.48 9.07
CA ALA A 61 10.76 8.81 7.85
C ALA A 61 10.10 7.46 8.15
N ILE A 62 10.71 6.63 9.01
CA ILE A 62 10.17 5.32 9.39
C ILE A 62 8.82 5.49 10.11
N ARG A 63 8.74 6.44 11.05
CA ARG A 63 7.51 6.73 11.79
C ARG A 63 6.40 7.19 10.86
N TRP A 64 6.70 8.11 9.94
CA TRP A 64 5.78 8.62 8.94
C TRP A 64 5.22 7.51 8.05
N SER A 65 6.09 6.71 7.43
CA SER A 65 5.66 5.63 6.55
C SER A 65 4.86 4.58 7.31
N ARG A 66 5.21 4.27 8.56
CA ARG A 66 4.43 3.35 9.42
C ARG A 66 3.05 3.90 9.73
N ALA A 67 2.96 5.16 10.14
CA ALA A 67 1.71 5.82 10.51
C ALA A 67 0.71 5.78 9.35
N TRP A 68 1.14 6.15 8.15
CA TRP A 68 0.27 6.14 6.97
C TRP A 68 -0.16 4.75 6.53
N ARG A 69 0.75 3.77 6.58
CA ARG A 69 0.45 2.37 6.23
C ARG A 69 -0.56 1.74 7.19
N LEU A 70 -0.32 1.87 8.51
CA LEU A 70 -1.24 1.35 9.53
C LEU A 70 -2.56 2.12 9.54
N GLY A 71 -2.50 3.45 9.42
CA GLY A 71 -3.68 4.31 9.32
C GLY A 71 -4.57 3.93 8.15
N GLY A 72 -3.99 3.72 6.97
CA GLY A 72 -4.71 3.25 5.79
C GLY A 72 -5.33 1.87 5.98
N ALA A 73 -4.57 0.91 6.53
CA ALA A 73 -5.05 -0.45 6.79
C ALA A 73 -6.29 -0.46 7.69
N VAL A 74 -6.26 0.31 8.76
CA VAL A 74 -7.38 0.41 9.70
C VAL A 74 -8.55 1.15 9.08
N ALA A 75 -8.32 2.28 8.40
CA ALA A 75 -9.39 3.03 7.75
C ALA A 75 -10.18 2.13 6.78
N ALA A 76 -9.50 1.25 6.05
CA ALA A 76 -10.16 0.30 5.15
C ALA A 76 -10.95 -0.79 5.89
N VAL A 77 -10.42 -1.32 7.00
CA VAL A 77 -11.16 -2.29 7.84
C VAL A 77 -12.40 -1.63 8.46
N LEU A 78 -12.27 -0.40 8.96
CA LEU A 78 -13.41 0.34 9.52
C LEU A 78 -14.46 0.63 8.45
N ALA A 79 -14.04 1.08 7.26
CA ALA A 79 -14.95 1.27 6.13
C ALA A 79 -15.67 -0.03 5.76
N HIS A 80 -14.97 -1.17 5.76
CA HIS A 80 -15.59 -2.47 5.51
C HIS A 80 -16.66 -2.82 6.55
N GLN A 81 -16.35 -2.65 7.84
CA GLN A 81 -17.30 -2.92 8.91
C GLN A 81 -18.53 -2.01 8.84
N LEU A 82 -18.34 -0.72 8.52
CA LEU A 82 -19.44 0.23 8.34
C LEU A 82 -20.32 -0.14 7.13
N VAL A 83 -19.73 -0.56 6.01
CA VAL A 83 -20.48 -1.03 4.83
C VAL A 83 -21.23 -2.31 5.16
N GLN A 84 -20.63 -3.25 5.89
CA GLN A 84 -21.28 -4.48 6.33
C GLN A 84 -22.46 -4.18 7.25
N ALA A 85 -22.29 -3.27 8.22
CA ALA A 85 -23.35 -2.81 9.11
C ALA A 85 -24.50 -2.14 8.35
N ALA A 86 -24.20 -1.29 7.37
CA ALA A 86 -25.21 -0.54 6.62
C ALA A 86 -25.97 -1.39 5.58
N THR A 87 -25.31 -2.38 4.99
CA THR A 87 -25.88 -3.17 3.87
C THR A 87 -26.29 -4.59 4.26
N GLY A 88 -25.91 -5.06 5.45
CA GLY A 88 -26.10 -6.44 5.91
C GLY A 88 -25.31 -7.48 5.10
N ARG A 89 -24.43 -7.05 4.19
CA ARG A 89 -23.67 -7.93 3.29
C ARG A 89 -22.19 -7.93 3.66
N ALA A 90 -21.67 -9.10 4.00
CA ALA A 90 -20.23 -9.31 4.13
C ALA A 90 -19.58 -9.35 2.73
N SER A 91 -19.05 -8.22 2.28
CA SER A 91 -18.25 -8.14 1.06
C SER A 91 -16.78 -8.43 1.34
N GLY A 92 -16.46 -9.70 1.62
CA GLY A 92 -15.08 -10.20 1.54
C GLY A 92 -14.36 -10.60 2.80
N VAL A 93 -13.12 -11.08 2.64
CA VAL A 93 -12.25 -11.45 3.75
C VAL A 93 -11.59 -10.18 4.30
N GLY A 94 -11.68 -9.94 5.60
CA GLY A 94 -11.16 -8.72 6.25
C GLY A 94 -9.67 -8.45 5.96
N ILE A 95 -8.87 -9.49 5.69
CA ILE A 95 -7.46 -9.36 5.31
C ILE A 95 -7.25 -8.61 3.98
N ILE A 96 -8.20 -8.69 3.05
CA ILE A 96 -8.14 -8.02 1.75
C ILE A 96 -8.34 -6.52 1.95
N TRP A 97 -9.32 -6.13 2.76
CA TRP A 97 -9.55 -4.74 3.13
C TRP A 97 -8.36 -4.15 3.89
N LEU A 98 -7.80 -4.89 4.84
CA LEU A 98 -6.59 -4.51 5.56
C LEU A 98 -5.44 -4.22 4.60
N ALA A 99 -5.18 -5.14 3.67
CA ALA A 99 -4.06 -5.02 2.74
C ALA A 99 -4.28 -3.93 1.68
N CYS A 100 -5.51 -3.75 1.17
CA CYS A 100 -5.88 -2.62 0.31
C CYS A 100 -5.66 -1.28 1.02
N GLY A 101 -6.12 -1.17 2.27
CA GLY A 101 -5.90 0.01 3.09
C GLY A 101 -4.41 0.28 3.34
N TYR A 102 -3.63 -0.75 3.62
CA TYR A 102 -2.18 -0.63 3.81
C TYR A 102 -1.48 -0.09 2.56
N ALA A 103 -1.80 -0.63 1.38
CA ALA A 103 -1.25 -0.18 0.10
C ALA A 103 -1.64 1.27 -0.22
N LEU A 104 -2.91 1.62 -0.03
CA LEU A 104 -3.39 2.99 -0.21
C LEU A 104 -2.72 3.95 0.75
N GLY A 105 -2.63 3.58 2.03
CA GLY A 105 -1.91 4.33 3.06
C GLY A 105 -0.45 4.57 2.71
N ALA A 106 0.26 3.52 2.27
CA ALA A 106 1.64 3.65 1.79
C ALA A 106 1.75 4.66 0.64
N THR A 107 0.86 4.55 -0.34
CA THR A 107 0.87 5.38 -1.55
C THR A 107 0.60 6.84 -1.23
N VAL A 108 -0.46 7.12 -0.46
CA VAL A 108 -0.82 8.48 -0.05
C VAL A 108 0.26 9.06 0.86
N GLY A 109 0.73 8.30 1.84
CA GLY A 109 1.76 8.72 2.78
C GLY A 109 3.06 9.15 2.10
N GLU A 110 3.53 8.39 1.10
CA GLU A 110 4.72 8.77 0.33
C GLU A 110 4.43 9.94 -0.63
N ALA A 111 3.23 10.02 -1.22
CA ALA A 111 2.85 11.11 -2.11
C ALA A 111 2.77 12.46 -1.36
N VAL A 112 2.23 12.46 -0.14
CA VAL A 112 2.04 13.69 0.66
C VAL A 112 3.19 14.00 1.60
N ARG A 113 4.19 13.11 1.71
CA ARG A 113 5.37 13.36 2.56
C ARG A 113 6.03 14.66 2.14
N ARG A 114 6.06 15.62 3.07
CA ARG A 114 6.81 16.88 2.90
C ARG A 114 8.29 16.53 2.84
N HIS A 115 8.94 17.05 1.81
CA HIS A 115 10.38 17.02 1.68
C HIS A 115 10.81 18.48 1.60
N ASP A 116 11.85 18.87 2.31
CA ASP A 116 12.31 20.25 2.35
C ASP A 116 12.55 20.74 0.91
N ARG A 117 11.63 21.58 0.44
CA ARG A 117 11.82 22.38 -0.76
C ARG A 117 12.61 23.59 -0.29
N THR A 118 13.92 23.56 -0.46
CA THR A 118 14.68 24.79 -0.33
C THR A 118 14.34 25.69 -1.51
N ASP A 119 13.95 26.94 -1.23
CA ASP A 119 13.81 28.03 -2.21
C ASP A 119 15.15 28.38 -2.89
N GLU A 120 16.22 27.70 -2.51
CA GLU A 120 17.49 27.72 -3.23
C GLU A 120 17.30 27.13 -4.62
N ARG A 121 17.42 28.00 -5.63
CA ARG A 121 17.45 27.62 -7.05
C ARG A 121 18.25 26.32 -7.21
N PRO A 122 17.72 25.30 -7.93
CA PRO A 122 18.44 24.06 -8.18
C PRO A 122 19.76 24.39 -8.87
N ARG A 123 20.85 24.47 -8.09
CA ARG A 123 22.18 24.61 -8.65
C ARG A 123 22.50 23.29 -9.33
N ALA A 124 22.95 23.37 -10.57
CA ALA A 124 23.25 22.22 -11.41
C ALA A 124 24.19 21.26 -10.67
N SER A 125 23.65 20.20 -10.08
CA SER A 125 24.45 19.05 -9.71
C SER A 125 24.93 18.44 -11.02
N MET A 126 26.25 18.33 -11.23
CA MET A 126 26.81 17.73 -12.45
C MET A 126 26.31 16.29 -12.71
N HIS A 127 25.73 15.63 -11.71
CA HIS A 127 25.09 14.32 -11.84
C HIS A 127 23.57 14.42 -11.86
N ARG A 128 22.99 14.22 -13.05
CA ARG A 128 21.54 14.00 -13.21
C ARG A 128 21.17 12.66 -12.59
N ARG A 129 20.77 12.66 -11.31
CA ARG A 129 20.33 11.44 -10.62
C ARG A 129 19.11 10.85 -11.32
N ARG A 130 19.17 9.58 -11.70
CA ARG A 130 18.12 8.83 -12.39
C ARG A 130 17.52 7.80 -11.42
N ALA A 131 16.29 7.35 -11.68
CA ALA A 131 15.60 6.38 -10.83
C ALA A 131 16.41 5.06 -10.62
N ARG A 132 17.21 4.69 -11.62
CA ARG A 132 18.14 3.55 -11.59
C ARG A 132 19.25 3.66 -10.52
N ASP A 133 19.49 4.86 -10.01
CA ASP A 133 20.51 5.11 -8.98
C ASP A 133 19.97 4.79 -7.57
N HIS A 134 18.66 4.61 -7.43
CA HIS A 134 17.98 4.35 -6.15
C HIS A 134 17.55 2.89 -6.03
N VAL A 135 17.06 2.31 -7.12
CA VAL A 135 16.64 0.92 -7.20
C VAL A 135 17.09 0.36 -8.54
N ARG A 136 17.61 -0.87 -8.55
CA ARG A 136 18.06 -1.53 -9.79
C ARG A 136 16.87 -1.65 -10.77
N PRO A 137 17.04 -1.32 -12.07
CA PRO A 137 15.95 -1.32 -13.06
C PRO A 137 15.19 -2.64 -13.15
N TRP A 138 15.86 -3.76 -12.87
CA TRP A 138 15.24 -5.08 -12.87
C TRP A 138 14.12 -5.18 -11.83
N VAL A 139 14.20 -4.54 -10.67
CA VAL A 139 13.15 -4.60 -9.62
C VAL A 139 11.86 -3.98 -10.14
N THR A 140 11.95 -2.82 -10.80
CA THR A 140 10.78 -2.15 -11.38
C THR A 140 10.19 -2.92 -12.55
N TRP A 141 11.04 -3.49 -13.42
CA TRP A 141 10.59 -4.31 -14.55
C TRP A 141 9.93 -5.60 -14.07
N TRP A 142 10.54 -6.29 -13.10
CA TRP A 142 10.03 -7.53 -12.52
C TRP A 142 8.70 -7.31 -11.81
N THR A 143 8.57 -6.19 -11.08
CA THR A 143 7.29 -5.78 -10.45
C THR A 143 6.19 -5.58 -11.49
N ALA A 144 6.49 -4.85 -12.57
CA ALA A 144 5.54 -4.62 -13.65
C ALA A 144 5.17 -5.93 -14.37
N ALA A 145 6.15 -6.80 -14.63
CA ALA A 145 5.94 -8.11 -15.26
C ALA A 145 5.04 -9.01 -14.39
N MET A 146 5.28 -9.09 -13.08
CA MET A 146 4.44 -9.87 -12.18
C MET A 146 3.01 -9.32 -12.08
N CYS A 147 2.84 -7.99 -12.05
CA CYS A 147 1.50 -7.39 -12.08
C CYS A 147 0.76 -7.71 -13.38
N ALA A 148 1.45 -7.67 -14.53
CA ALA A 148 0.89 -8.05 -15.82
C ALA A 148 0.51 -9.53 -15.87
N LEU A 149 1.37 -10.42 -15.37
CA LEU A 149 1.09 -11.85 -15.27
C LEU A 149 -0.11 -12.14 -14.37
N ALA A 150 -0.21 -11.49 -13.21
CA ALA A 150 -1.37 -11.62 -12.31
C ALA A 150 -2.67 -11.18 -12.99
N ALA A 151 -2.66 -10.06 -13.72
CA ALA A 151 -3.81 -9.59 -14.48
C ALA A 151 -4.21 -10.57 -15.60
N LEU A 152 -3.23 -11.09 -16.35
CA LEU A 152 -3.47 -12.09 -17.40
C LEU A 152 -4.00 -13.41 -16.84
N ALA A 153 -3.44 -13.89 -15.72
CA ALA A 153 -3.91 -15.09 -15.04
C ALA A 153 -5.36 -14.93 -14.55
N THR A 154 -5.68 -13.75 -14.00
CA THR A 154 -7.04 -13.40 -13.59
C THR A 154 -7.98 -13.41 -14.79
N LEU A 155 -7.63 -12.74 -15.90
CA LEU A 155 -8.45 -12.71 -17.12
C LEU A 155 -8.66 -14.13 -17.67
N ARG A 156 -7.61 -14.96 -17.69
CA ARG A 156 -7.66 -16.31 -18.23
C ARG A 156 -8.50 -17.25 -17.37
N PHE A 157 -8.40 -17.15 -16.05
CA PHE A 157 -9.24 -17.90 -15.11
C PHE A 157 -10.73 -17.67 -15.39
N TRP A 158 -11.12 -16.41 -15.61
CA TRP A 158 -12.50 -16.06 -15.93
C TRP A 158 -12.98 -16.57 -17.29
N GLN A 159 -12.11 -16.55 -18.29
CA GLN A 159 -12.43 -17.13 -19.60
C GLN A 159 -12.66 -18.64 -19.50
N LEU A 160 -11.80 -19.34 -18.73
CA LEU A 160 -11.86 -20.79 -18.56
C LEU A 160 -13.09 -21.24 -17.75
N GLY A 161 -13.41 -20.54 -16.66
CA GLY A 161 -14.61 -20.81 -15.86
C GLY A 161 -15.92 -20.64 -16.64
N ARG A 162 -15.92 -19.92 -17.76
CA ARG A 162 -17.07 -19.84 -18.68
C ARG A 162 -17.12 -20.97 -19.70
N SER A 163 -15.99 -21.58 -20.04
CA SER A 163 -15.88 -22.58 -21.11
C SER A 163 -16.11 -24.02 -20.67
N GLY A 164 -16.13 -24.30 -19.36
CA GLY A 164 -16.33 -25.64 -18.84
C GLY A 164 -17.07 -25.63 -17.52
N THR A 165 -18.39 -25.76 -17.57
CA THR A 165 -19.28 -26.50 -16.65
C THR A 165 -20.71 -25.99 -16.78
N ASP A 166 -21.64 -26.94 -16.75
CA ASP A 166 -23.08 -26.75 -16.78
C ASP A 166 -23.55 -25.64 -15.84
N ALA A 167 -24.42 -24.78 -16.35
CA ALA A 167 -25.01 -23.62 -15.68
C ALA A 167 -25.93 -23.96 -14.48
N ALA A 168 -25.75 -25.09 -13.81
CA ALA A 168 -26.78 -25.70 -12.97
C ALA A 168 -26.45 -25.90 -11.48
N SER A 169 -25.28 -25.51 -10.93
CA SER A 169 -25.07 -25.71 -9.48
C SER A 169 -24.22 -24.70 -8.70
N THR A 170 -23.62 -23.68 -9.33
CA THR A 170 -22.94 -22.64 -8.57
C THR A 170 -23.94 -21.57 -8.14
N ASN A 171 -24.41 -21.66 -6.88
CA ASN A 171 -25.02 -20.54 -6.13
C ASN A 171 -24.04 -19.35 -5.90
N GLY A 172 -22.94 -19.30 -6.67
CA GLY A 172 -21.89 -18.31 -6.62
C GLY A 172 -22.20 -17.14 -7.55
N TRP A 173 -21.97 -15.93 -7.05
CA TRP A 173 -22.09 -14.71 -7.83
C TRP A 173 -21.04 -14.67 -8.94
N THR A 174 -21.43 -14.95 -10.19
CA THR A 174 -20.58 -14.77 -11.36
C THR A 174 -20.68 -13.33 -11.87
N PRO A 175 -19.60 -12.53 -11.84
CA PRO A 175 -19.72 -11.14 -12.26
C PRO A 175 -19.85 -11.04 -13.79
N SER A 176 -20.55 -10.01 -14.26
CA SER A 176 -20.63 -9.76 -15.70
C SER A 176 -19.23 -9.49 -16.28
N PRO A 177 -18.97 -9.78 -17.58
CA PRO A 177 -17.67 -9.50 -18.19
C PRO A 177 -17.27 -8.02 -18.06
N ALA A 178 -18.25 -7.11 -18.14
CA ALA A 178 -18.05 -5.69 -17.95
C ALA A 178 -17.59 -5.35 -16.52
N LEU A 179 -18.20 -5.97 -15.50
CA LEU A 179 -17.79 -5.76 -14.11
C LEU A 179 -16.40 -6.36 -13.83
N ALA A 180 -16.08 -7.51 -14.42
CA ALA A 180 -14.75 -8.12 -14.34
C ALA A 180 -13.67 -7.21 -14.92
N ALA A 181 -13.90 -6.70 -16.13
CA ALA A 181 -12.99 -5.79 -16.82
C ALA A 181 -12.81 -4.48 -16.02
N LEU A 182 -13.89 -3.95 -15.43
CA LEU A 182 -13.83 -2.78 -14.56
C LEU A 182 -12.96 -3.04 -13.32
N LEU A 183 -13.15 -4.17 -12.63
CA LEU A 183 -12.37 -4.51 -11.42
C LEU A 183 -10.88 -4.71 -11.74
N VAL A 184 -10.56 -5.43 -12.83
CA VAL A 184 -9.17 -5.59 -13.29
C VAL A 184 -8.58 -4.24 -13.68
N GLY A 185 -9.34 -3.39 -14.39
CA GLY A 185 -8.94 -2.03 -14.75
C GLY A 185 -8.61 -1.17 -13.54
N LEU A 186 -9.44 -1.20 -12.49
CA LEU A 186 -9.19 -0.48 -11.23
C LEU A 186 -7.90 -0.93 -10.55
N VAL A 187 -7.62 -2.24 -10.54
CA VAL A 187 -6.38 -2.80 -9.96
C VAL A 187 -5.17 -2.35 -10.75
N LEU A 188 -5.23 -2.41 -12.08
CA LEU A 188 -4.15 -1.94 -12.96
C LEU A 188 -3.89 -0.43 -12.78
N ILE A 189 -4.94 0.37 -12.63
CA ILE A 189 -4.82 1.80 -12.31
C ILE A 189 -4.14 1.99 -10.95
N ALA A 190 -4.55 1.24 -9.92
CA ALA A 190 -3.93 1.33 -8.59
C ALA A 190 -2.43 0.95 -8.63
N VAL A 191 -2.06 -0.10 -9.36
CA VAL A 191 -0.67 -0.49 -9.61
C VAL A 191 0.09 0.61 -10.36
N ALA A 192 -0.51 1.18 -11.41
CA ALA A 192 0.09 2.27 -12.18
C ALA A 192 0.34 3.51 -11.31
N ILE A 193 -0.60 3.87 -10.43
CA ILE A 193 -0.43 4.98 -9.47
C ILE A 193 0.74 4.68 -8.53
N GLN A 194 0.83 3.47 -7.98
CA GLN A 194 1.93 3.09 -7.08
C GLN A 194 3.30 3.18 -7.76
N LEU A 195 3.41 2.70 -9.00
CA LEU A 195 4.61 2.83 -9.82
C LEU A 195 4.89 4.29 -10.21
N ALA A 196 3.87 5.10 -10.48
CA ALA A 196 4.00 6.52 -10.76
C ALA A 196 4.52 7.29 -9.54
N VAL A 197 4.00 7.01 -8.33
CA VAL A 197 4.50 7.61 -7.08
C VAL A 197 5.93 7.17 -6.81
N ALA A 198 6.28 5.91 -7.05
CA ALA A 198 7.64 5.42 -6.91
C ALA A 198 8.62 6.12 -7.87
N THR A 199 8.25 6.23 -9.15
CA THR A 199 9.09 6.90 -10.16
C THR A 199 9.21 8.39 -9.92
N TRP A 200 8.14 9.03 -9.46
CA TRP A 200 8.17 10.43 -9.05
C TRP A 200 9.07 10.64 -7.84
N THR A 201 8.96 9.80 -6.81
CA THR A 201 9.84 9.83 -5.62
C THR A 201 11.32 9.73 -6.01
N ALA A 202 11.63 8.89 -7.00
CA ALA A 202 13.00 8.71 -7.51
C ALA A 202 13.53 9.91 -8.33
N ARG A 203 12.66 10.71 -8.94
CA ARG A 203 13.03 11.85 -9.80
C ARG A 203 13.05 13.19 -9.08
N ARG A 204 12.63 13.23 -7.80
CA ARG A 204 12.52 14.47 -7.05
C ARG A 204 13.90 15.06 -6.70
N PRO A 205 14.09 16.39 -6.83
CA PRO A 205 15.33 17.05 -6.43
C PRO A 205 15.62 16.86 -4.93
N VAL A 206 16.90 16.97 -4.56
CA VAL A 206 17.41 16.88 -3.18
C VAL A 206 18.05 18.23 -2.85
N ALA A 207 17.75 18.79 -1.68
CA ALA A 207 18.49 19.94 -1.17
C ALA A 207 19.90 19.50 -0.77
N LEU A 208 20.91 20.32 -1.07
CA LEU A 208 22.29 20.02 -0.66
C LEU A 208 22.38 20.04 0.87
N SER A 209 22.61 18.89 1.47
CA SER A 209 22.73 18.73 2.93
C SER A 209 24.12 18.22 3.29
N ALA A 210 24.38 18.07 4.60
CA ALA A 210 25.55 17.30 5.04
C ALA A 210 25.54 15.89 4.40
N PRO A 211 26.70 15.31 4.05
CA PRO A 211 26.78 14.01 3.35
C PRO A 211 25.98 12.89 4.02
N ASP A 212 25.98 12.87 5.36
CA ASP A 212 25.25 11.89 6.16
C ASP A 212 23.73 12.00 6.01
N VAL A 213 23.22 13.22 5.86
CA VAL A 213 21.78 13.49 5.68
C VAL A 213 21.36 13.13 4.25
N ASP A 214 22.18 13.45 3.26
CA ASP A 214 21.95 13.06 1.86
C ASP A 214 21.91 11.54 1.70
N ALA A 215 22.83 10.81 2.33
CA ALA A 215 22.85 9.36 2.33
C ALA A 215 21.59 8.76 2.95
N ALA A 216 21.12 9.32 4.08
CA ALA A 216 19.91 8.86 4.74
C ALA A 216 18.65 9.13 3.92
N GLN A 217 18.56 10.29 3.27
CA GLN A 217 17.45 10.59 2.35
C GLN A 217 17.44 9.63 1.15
N HIS A 218 18.61 9.27 0.63
CA HIS A 218 18.73 8.27 -0.45
C HIS A 218 18.21 6.91 0.00
N ALA A 219 18.64 6.42 1.17
CA ALA A 219 18.16 5.17 1.75
C ALA A 219 16.64 5.18 1.98
N VAL A 220 16.08 6.27 2.51
CA VAL A 220 14.64 6.44 2.71
C VAL A 220 13.87 6.39 1.39
N ARG A 221 14.39 7.02 0.32
CA ARG A 221 13.75 6.97 -1.00
C ARG A 221 13.81 5.56 -1.60
N SER A 222 14.94 4.87 -1.50
CA SER A 222 15.06 3.48 -1.94
C SER A 222 14.08 2.57 -1.19
N ALA A 223 13.95 2.74 0.13
CA ALA A 223 12.97 2.02 0.94
C ALA A 223 11.51 2.32 0.53
N ALA A 224 11.19 3.59 0.24
CA ALA A 224 9.86 3.97 -0.23
C ALA A 224 9.53 3.33 -1.59
N ILE A 225 10.46 3.36 -2.55
CA ILE A 225 10.28 2.75 -3.87
C ILE A 225 10.05 1.24 -3.76
N VAL A 226 10.89 0.54 -2.98
CA VAL A 226 10.74 -0.91 -2.77
C VAL A 226 9.42 -1.22 -2.08
N SER A 227 9.01 -0.42 -1.10
CA SER A 227 7.72 -0.61 -0.43
C SER A 227 6.53 -0.39 -1.36
N LEU A 228 6.58 0.61 -2.24
CA LEU A 228 5.51 0.87 -3.21
C LEU A 228 5.44 -0.23 -4.27
N ALA A 229 6.59 -0.75 -4.71
CA ALA A 229 6.65 -1.92 -5.58
C ALA A 229 6.03 -3.16 -4.90
N GLY A 230 6.34 -3.40 -3.62
CA GLY A 230 5.73 -4.48 -2.84
C GLY A 230 4.22 -4.30 -2.66
N CYS A 231 3.75 -3.06 -2.44
CA CYS A 231 2.32 -2.78 -2.38
C CYS A 231 1.63 -3.06 -3.73
N ALA A 232 2.29 -2.77 -4.85
CA ALA A 232 1.72 -3.01 -6.18
C ALA A 232 1.54 -4.51 -6.44
N LEU A 233 2.54 -5.32 -6.09
CA LEU A 233 2.44 -6.78 -6.12
C LEU A 233 1.33 -7.28 -5.22
N MET A 234 1.25 -6.77 -3.99
CA MET A 234 0.20 -7.14 -3.04
C MET A 234 -1.19 -6.82 -3.60
N SER A 235 -1.41 -5.63 -4.15
CA SER A 235 -2.68 -5.26 -4.80
C SER A 235 -3.03 -6.19 -5.96
N ALA A 236 -2.06 -6.54 -6.82
CA ALA A 236 -2.27 -7.45 -7.93
C ALA A 236 -2.63 -8.87 -7.45
N SER A 237 -1.90 -9.41 -6.46
CA SER A 237 -2.16 -10.74 -5.89
C SER A 237 -3.51 -10.82 -5.18
N LEU A 238 -3.92 -9.77 -4.45
CA LEU A 238 -5.22 -9.70 -3.79
C LEU A 238 -6.36 -9.70 -4.80
N ALA A 239 -6.21 -8.97 -5.91
CA ALA A 239 -7.21 -8.97 -6.97
C ALA A 239 -7.40 -10.38 -7.55
N THR A 240 -6.29 -11.08 -7.86
CA THR A 240 -6.35 -12.46 -8.34
C THR A 240 -6.99 -13.39 -7.30
N SER A 241 -6.57 -13.30 -6.03
CA SER A 241 -7.10 -14.15 -4.96
C SER A 241 -8.58 -13.91 -4.71
N TRP A 242 -9.02 -12.65 -4.71
CA TRP A 242 -10.44 -12.28 -4.58
C TRP A 242 -11.30 -12.92 -5.66
N THR A 243 -10.81 -12.89 -6.90
CA THR A 243 -11.54 -13.48 -8.02
C THR A 243 -11.64 -15.00 -7.94
N MET A 244 -10.65 -15.67 -7.35
CA MET A 244 -10.68 -17.13 -7.16
C MET A 244 -11.62 -17.56 -6.03
N ILE A 245 -11.77 -16.77 -4.96
CA ILE A 245 -12.61 -17.12 -3.80
C ILE A 245 -14.11 -16.99 -4.11
N ARG A 246 -14.48 -16.16 -5.10
CA ARG A 246 -15.87 -15.82 -5.42
C ARG A 246 -16.49 -16.66 -6.54
N VAL A 247 -15.69 -17.51 -7.21
CA VAL A 247 -16.12 -18.49 -8.24
C VAL A 247 -16.21 -19.86 -7.59
#